data_AF-A0A5A7N9V2-F1
#
_entry.id   AF-A0A5A7N9V2-F1
#
_cell.length_a   1.000
_cell.length_b   1.000
_cell.length_c   1.000
_cell.angle_alpha   90.00
_cell.angle_beta   90.00
_cell.angle_gamma   90.00
#
_symmetry.space_group_name_H-M   'P 1'
#
loop_
_entity.id
_entity.type
_entity.pdbx_description
1 polymer ?
#
loop_
_entity_poly.entity_id
_entity_poly.type
_entity_poly.pdbx_seq_one_letter_code
_entity_poly.pdbx_strand_id
1 'polypeptide(L)'
;MVDYGHDLPAFLESDDFRNRYEAANRHPYFADIARLELASFKMLSAPEMAPLDPAFLANIPPQDVESLRFDLAPYACLLASPWPVLDIYKMAMAAAEGDDSVNAPALADNPARLLIIRLHGDVEIIPLSYGDFSFLMSLDAGAALGESAAAAFASQNDFDLSSVLSQALSMGVFASFTEK
;
A
#
# COMPACT_ATOMS: atom_id res chain seq x y z
N MET A 1 -12.40 -19.69 -10.13
CA MET A 1 -11.66 -19.93 -8.88
C MET A 1 -12.52 -19.37 -7.76
N VAL A 2 -12.78 -20.13 -6.70
CA VAL A 2 -13.68 -19.71 -5.62
C VAL A 2 -13.03 -18.52 -4.92
N ASP A 3 -13.76 -17.41 -4.81
CA ASP A 3 -13.34 -16.15 -4.19
C ASP A 3 -13.32 -16.27 -2.65
N TYR A 4 -12.56 -17.25 -2.15
CA TYR A 4 -12.51 -17.56 -0.73
C TYR A 4 -11.65 -16.51 -0.02
N GLY A 5 -12.28 -15.63 0.76
CA GLY A 5 -11.60 -14.64 1.59
C GLY A 5 -11.81 -13.18 1.17
N HIS A 6 -12.40 -12.88 0.01
CA HIS A 6 -12.68 -11.50 -0.40
C HIS A 6 -13.59 -10.75 0.60
N ASP A 7 -14.61 -11.45 1.10
CA ASP A 7 -15.59 -10.88 2.02
C ASP A 7 -15.15 -10.98 3.50
N LEU A 8 -14.00 -11.60 3.78
CA LEU A 8 -13.52 -11.82 5.15
C LEU A 8 -13.30 -10.50 5.91
N PRO A 9 -12.65 -9.47 5.35
CA PRO A 9 -12.52 -8.19 6.06
C PRO A 9 -13.87 -7.58 6.45
N ALA A 10 -14.83 -7.58 5.52
CA ALA A 10 -16.17 -7.04 5.78
C ALA A 10 -16.94 -7.87 6.82
N PHE A 11 -16.79 -9.20 6.78
CA PHE A 11 -17.35 -10.09 7.79
C PHE A 11 -16.79 -9.82 9.19
N LEU A 12 -15.47 -9.61 9.32
CA LEU A 12 -14.80 -9.32 10.60
C LEU A 12 -15.23 -7.96 11.19
N GLU A 13 -15.64 -7.01 10.35
CA GLU A 13 -16.19 -5.71 10.78
C GLU A 13 -17.68 -5.75 11.12
N SER A 14 -18.40 -6.80 10.71
CA SER A 14 -19.84 -6.90 10.90
C SER A 14 -20.22 -6.95 12.38
N ASP A 15 -21.33 -6.28 12.72
CA ASP A 15 -21.89 -6.31 14.07
C ASP A 15 -22.22 -7.75 14.52
N ASP A 16 -22.66 -8.62 13.60
CA ASP A 16 -22.96 -10.02 13.91
C ASP A 16 -21.73 -10.76 14.44
N PHE A 17 -20.59 -10.65 13.74
CA PHE A 17 -19.34 -11.25 14.19
C PHE A 17 -18.85 -10.65 15.51
N ARG A 18 -18.86 -9.31 15.62
CA ARG A 18 -18.36 -8.60 16.80
C ARG A 18 -19.20 -8.82 18.06
N ASN A 19 -20.51 -8.99 17.90
CA ASN A 19 -21.42 -9.30 19.01
C ASN A 19 -21.33 -10.77 19.42
N ARG A 20 -21.04 -11.66 18.47
CA ARG A 20 -20.93 -13.11 18.72
C ARG A 20 -19.58 -13.50 19.33
N TYR A 21 -18.51 -12.79 19.01
CA TYR A 21 -17.15 -13.07 19.48
C TYR A 21 -16.57 -11.88 20.24
N GLU A 22 -16.58 -11.95 21.57
CA GLU A 22 -16.01 -10.90 22.43
C GLU A 22 -14.54 -10.59 22.12
N ALA A 23 -13.77 -11.61 21.69
CA ALA A 23 -12.39 -11.46 21.26
C ALA A 23 -12.23 -10.49 20.07
N ALA A 24 -13.22 -10.36 19.19
CA ALA A 24 -13.19 -9.41 18.08
C ALA A 24 -13.11 -7.95 18.56
N ASN A 25 -13.71 -7.64 19.71
CA ASN A 25 -13.62 -6.31 20.32
C ASN A 25 -12.26 -6.07 20.99
N ARG A 26 -11.52 -7.13 21.34
CA ARG A 26 -10.16 -7.05 21.90
C ARG A 26 -9.09 -6.89 20.83
N HIS A 27 -9.41 -7.26 19.58
CA HIS A 27 -8.50 -7.19 18.43
C HIS A 27 -9.14 -6.42 17.28
N PRO A 28 -9.29 -5.09 17.41
CA PRO A 28 -9.97 -4.26 16.41
C PRO A 28 -9.24 -4.20 15.05
N TYR A 29 -8.02 -4.72 14.96
CA TYR A 29 -7.18 -4.75 13.76
C TYR A 29 -7.35 -6.01 12.89
N PHE A 30 -8.15 -7.00 13.30
CA PHE A 30 -8.29 -8.25 12.56
C PHE A 30 -8.78 -8.06 11.12
N ALA A 31 -9.71 -7.13 10.90
CA ALA A 31 -10.16 -6.79 9.56
C ALA A 31 -9.03 -6.24 8.69
N ASP A 32 -8.16 -5.39 9.26
CA ASP A 32 -7.04 -4.80 8.52
C ASP A 32 -5.91 -5.82 8.24
N ILE A 33 -5.69 -6.79 9.13
CA ILE A 33 -4.82 -7.94 8.85
C ILE A 33 -5.37 -8.75 7.68
N ALA A 34 -6.68 -9.04 7.67
CA ALA A 34 -7.32 -9.75 6.56
C ALA A 34 -7.22 -8.97 5.24
N ARG A 35 -7.31 -7.62 5.27
CA ARG A 35 -7.07 -6.77 4.09
C ARG A 35 -5.63 -6.89 3.59
N LEU A 36 -4.65 -6.86 4.49
CA LEU A 36 -3.24 -7.00 4.16
C LEU A 36 -2.95 -8.36 3.52
N GLU A 37 -3.43 -9.46 4.12
CA GLU A 37 -3.24 -10.81 3.58
C GLU A 37 -3.93 -10.98 2.22
N LEU A 38 -5.16 -10.48 2.08
CA LEU A 38 -5.90 -10.52 0.82
C LEU A 38 -5.19 -9.70 -0.27
N ALA A 39 -4.69 -8.52 0.05
CA ALA A 39 -3.93 -7.69 -0.87
C ALA A 39 -2.64 -8.41 -1.33
N SER A 40 -1.88 -8.99 -0.39
CA SER A 40 -0.70 -9.77 -0.70
C SER A 40 -1.01 -10.97 -1.60
N PHE A 41 -2.08 -11.72 -1.31
CA PHE A 41 -2.51 -12.83 -2.15
C PHE A 41 -2.93 -12.39 -3.55
N LYS A 42 -3.62 -11.25 -3.68
CA LYS A 42 -3.97 -10.66 -4.97
C LYS A 42 -2.71 -10.34 -5.79
N MET A 43 -1.67 -9.79 -5.17
CA MET A 43 -0.41 -9.48 -5.85
C MET A 43 0.27 -10.73 -6.45
N LEU A 44 0.19 -11.90 -5.78
CA LEU A 44 0.74 -13.15 -6.30
C LEU A 44 0.12 -13.57 -7.64
N SER A 45 -1.16 -13.25 -7.86
CA SER A 45 -1.92 -13.62 -9.07
C SER A 45 -2.12 -12.46 -10.05
N ALA A 46 -1.60 -11.27 -9.74
CA ALA A 46 -1.75 -10.09 -10.57
C ALA A 46 -1.16 -10.32 -11.98
N PRO A 47 -1.75 -9.74 -13.04
CA PRO A 47 -1.22 -9.81 -14.40
C PRO A 47 0.24 -9.33 -14.46
N GLU A 48 1.06 -9.99 -15.29
CA GLU A 48 2.36 -9.45 -15.65
C GLU A 48 2.17 -8.24 -16.57
N MET A 49 2.89 -7.17 -16.27
CA MET A 49 2.93 -5.96 -17.08
C MET A 49 4.36 -5.42 -17.04
N ALA A 50 4.85 -4.92 -18.17
CA ALA A 50 6.15 -4.25 -18.18
C ALA A 50 6.03 -2.95 -17.38
N PRO A 51 6.98 -2.65 -16.48
CA PRO A 51 6.98 -1.38 -15.76
C PRO A 51 7.16 -0.22 -16.73
N LEU A 52 6.67 0.95 -16.35
CA LEU A 52 6.90 2.19 -17.10
C LEU A 52 8.41 2.43 -17.27
N ASP A 53 8.88 2.55 -18.50
CA ASP A 53 10.27 2.95 -18.77
C ASP A 53 10.44 4.45 -18.43
N PRO A 54 11.28 4.81 -17.44
CA PRO A 54 11.52 6.21 -17.07
C PRO A 54 12.04 7.07 -18.22
N ALA A 55 12.64 6.47 -19.26
CA ALA A 55 13.09 7.20 -20.44
C ALA A 55 11.94 7.91 -21.18
N PHE A 56 10.70 7.43 -21.06
CA PHE A 56 9.55 8.13 -21.63
C PHE A 56 9.28 9.48 -20.95
N LEU A 57 9.51 9.57 -19.64
CA LEU A 57 9.33 10.83 -18.89
C LEU A 57 10.35 11.90 -19.31
N ALA A 58 11.53 11.50 -19.81
CA ALA A 58 12.55 12.43 -20.28
C ALA A 58 12.14 13.20 -21.54
N ASN A 59 11.13 12.73 -22.27
CA ASN A 59 10.61 13.40 -23.47
C ASN A 59 9.48 14.40 -23.16
N ILE A 60 9.00 14.44 -21.91
CA ILE A 60 7.90 15.32 -21.52
C ILE A 60 8.43 16.74 -21.35
N PRO A 61 7.81 17.73 -22.01
CA PRO A 61 8.19 19.12 -21.81
C PRO A 61 8.01 19.54 -20.35
N PRO A 62 8.94 20.32 -19.75
CA PRO A 62 8.86 20.70 -18.35
C PRO A 62 7.53 21.35 -17.93
N GLN A 63 6.89 22.09 -18.82
CA GLN A 63 5.59 22.73 -18.55
C GLN A 63 4.42 21.75 -18.43
N ASP A 64 4.57 20.53 -18.94
CA ASP A 64 3.50 19.52 -18.98
C ASP A 64 3.68 18.47 -17.86
N VAL A 65 4.86 18.40 -17.24
CA VAL A 65 5.21 17.44 -16.18
C VAL A 65 4.23 17.47 -15.00
N GLU A 66 3.83 18.66 -14.55
CA GLU A 66 2.91 18.79 -13.41
C GLU A 66 1.50 18.24 -13.71
N SER A 67 1.13 18.16 -15.00
CA SER A 67 -0.18 17.70 -15.45
C SER A 67 -0.26 16.18 -15.63
N LEU A 68 0.87 15.47 -15.60
CA LEU A 68 0.95 14.03 -15.78
C LEU A 68 0.10 13.29 -14.75
N ARG A 69 -0.62 12.27 -15.19
CA ARG A 69 -1.33 11.34 -14.32
C ARG A 69 -0.70 9.97 -14.47
N PHE A 70 -0.61 9.23 -13.37
CA PHE A 70 0.03 7.92 -13.34
C PHE A 70 -0.99 6.87 -12.92
N ASP A 71 -0.93 5.71 -13.58
CA ASP A 71 -1.68 4.53 -13.14
C ASP A 71 -0.73 3.59 -12.41
N LEU A 72 -1.14 3.12 -11.24
CA LEU A 72 -0.39 2.08 -10.54
C LEU A 72 -0.47 0.77 -11.33
N ALA A 73 0.63 0.02 -11.28
CA ALA A 73 0.70 -1.29 -11.88
C ALA A 73 -0.28 -2.26 -11.17
N PRO A 74 -0.87 -3.22 -11.89
CA PRO A 74 -1.85 -4.14 -11.31
C PRO A 74 -1.25 -5.08 -10.24
N TYR A 75 0.07 -5.15 -10.16
CA TYR A 75 0.85 -5.88 -9.15
C TYR A 75 1.38 -4.98 -8.02
N ALA A 76 0.85 -3.76 -7.89
CA ALA A 76 1.11 -2.85 -6.79
C ALA A 76 -0.21 -2.29 -6.23
N CYS A 77 -0.33 -2.17 -4.90
CA CYS A 77 -1.45 -1.47 -4.27
C CYS A 77 -1.02 -0.81 -2.95
N LEU A 78 -1.86 0.12 -2.48
CA LEU A 78 -1.65 0.85 -1.25
C LEU A 78 -2.64 0.40 -0.18
N LEU A 79 -2.16 0.28 1.06
CA LEU A 79 -2.99 -0.03 2.22
C LEU A 79 -2.64 0.89 3.39
N ALA A 80 -3.64 1.53 3.97
CA ALA A 80 -3.52 2.25 5.23
C ALA A 80 -4.33 1.55 6.31
N SER A 81 -3.80 1.54 7.53
CA SER A 81 -4.50 1.07 8.71
C SER A 81 -4.20 1.99 9.89
N PRO A 82 -5.17 2.27 10.77
CA PRO A 82 -4.91 2.97 12.03
C PRO A 82 -4.11 2.12 13.02
N TRP A 83 -3.87 0.85 12.71
CA TRP A 83 -3.16 -0.12 13.55
C TRP A 83 -1.80 -0.50 12.95
N PRO A 84 -0.86 -1.03 13.75
CA PRO A 84 0.46 -1.45 13.29
C PRO A 84 0.41 -2.81 12.60
N VAL A 85 -0.40 -2.94 11.56
CA VAL A 85 -0.71 -4.23 10.93
C VAL A 85 0.51 -4.92 10.34
N LEU A 86 1.51 -4.17 9.86
CA LEU A 86 2.75 -4.76 9.36
C LEU A 86 3.55 -5.43 10.49
N ASP A 87 3.66 -4.78 11.65
CA ASP A 87 4.39 -5.32 12.80
C ASP A 87 3.67 -6.54 13.37
N ILE A 88 2.34 -6.48 13.46
CA ILE A 88 1.49 -7.60 13.89
C ILE A 88 1.64 -8.78 12.93
N TYR A 89 1.63 -8.52 11.61
CA TYR A 89 1.80 -9.55 10.58
C TYR A 89 3.20 -10.21 10.69
N LYS A 90 4.26 -9.40 10.80
CA LYS A 90 5.63 -9.91 10.97
C LYS A 90 5.79 -10.76 12.23
N MET A 91 5.21 -10.32 13.35
CA MET A 91 5.18 -11.10 14.59
C MET A 91 4.47 -12.45 14.39
N ALA A 92 3.31 -12.44 13.72
CA ALA A 92 2.56 -13.68 13.46
C ALA A 92 3.34 -14.66 12.56
N MET A 93 4.06 -14.15 11.54
CA MET A 93 4.91 -14.97 10.69
C MET A 93 6.10 -15.56 11.45
N ALA A 94 6.81 -14.76 12.25
CA ALA A 94 7.92 -15.24 13.08
C ALA A 94 7.48 -16.33 14.06
N ALA A 95 6.34 -16.14 14.74
CA ALA A 95 5.78 -17.15 15.62
C ALA A 95 5.41 -18.46 14.89
N ALA A 96 4.91 -18.37 13.65
CA ALA A 96 4.62 -19.55 12.82
C ALA A 96 5.90 -20.33 12.43
N GLU A 97 7.04 -19.65 12.36
CA GLU A 97 8.37 -20.25 12.15
C GLU A 97 9.03 -20.74 13.44
N GLY A 98 8.37 -20.56 14.59
CA GLY A 98 8.88 -20.96 15.91
C GLY A 98 9.80 -19.93 16.57
N ASP A 99 9.81 -18.68 16.07
CA ASP A 99 10.52 -17.56 16.68
C ASP A 99 9.58 -16.71 17.53
N ASP A 100 9.61 -16.95 18.84
CA ASP A 100 8.85 -16.18 19.85
C ASP A 100 9.61 -14.93 20.34
N SER A 101 10.73 -14.55 19.71
CA SER A 101 11.52 -13.38 20.14
C SER A 101 10.92 -12.04 19.72
N VAL A 102 9.97 -12.04 18.77
CA VAL A 102 9.27 -10.84 18.30
C VAL A 102 8.16 -10.47 19.28
N ASN A 103 8.32 -9.33 19.95
CA ASN A 103 7.32 -8.83 20.89
C ASN A 103 6.10 -8.24 20.16
N ALA A 104 4.94 -8.30 20.83
CA ALA A 104 3.73 -7.64 20.35
C ALA A 104 3.95 -6.12 20.23
N PRO A 105 3.59 -5.50 19.08
CA PRO A 105 3.75 -4.07 18.90
C PRO A 105 2.77 -3.29 19.77
N ALA A 106 3.13 -2.04 20.10
CA ALA A 106 2.20 -1.11 20.71
C ALA A 106 1.09 -0.75 19.70
N LEU A 107 -0.17 -0.94 20.08
CA LEU A 107 -1.31 -0.66 19.20
C LEU A 107 -1.64 0.83 19.08
N ALA A 108 -1.31 1.63 20.10
CA ALA A 108 -1.64 3.05 20.14
C ALA A 108 -0.66 3.89 19.29
N ASP A 109 -1.21 4.86 18.56
CA ASP A 109 -0.47 5.87 17.79
C ASP A 109 0.57 5.31 16.80
N ASN A 110 0.35 4.09 16.29
CA ASN A 110 1.23 3.43 15.34
C ASN A 110 0.47 2.98 14.08
N PRO A 111 -0.03 3.92 13.25
CA PRO A 111 -0.73 3.60 12.02
C PRO A 111 0.25 3.06 10.96
N ALA A 112 -0.18 2.05 10.21
CA ALA A 112 0.56 1.53 9.08
C ALA A 112 0.13 2.19 7.77
N ARG A 113 1.10 2.49 6.91
CA ARG A 113 0.93 2.94 5.53
C ARG A 113 1.86 2.11 4.68
N LEU A 114 1.30 1.35 3.76
CA LEU A 114 1.98 0.24 3.12
C LEU A 114 1.83 0.32 1.60
N LEU A 115 2.94 0.12 0.90
CA LEU A 115 2.96 -0.33 -0.49
C LEU A 115 3.10 -1.84 -0.48
N ILE A 116 2.14 -2.54 -1.08
CA ILE A 116 2.18 -3.98 -1.29
C ILE A 116 2.44 -4.19 -2.78
N ILE A 117 3.57 -4.81 -3.13
CA ILE A 117 4.01 -4.92 -4.52
C ILE A 117 4.65 -6.27 -4.78
N ARG A 118 4.40 -6.86 -5.96
CA ARG A 118 5.12 -8.06 -6.40
C ARG A 118 6.40 -7.66 -7.15
N LEU A 119 7.56 -7.97 -6.57
CA LEU A 119 8.88 -7.76 -7.15
C LEU A 119 9.54 -9.12 -7.41
N HIS A 120 10.00 -9.36 -8.64
CA HIS A 120 10.72 -10.59 -9.01
C HIS A 120 10.01 -11.92 -8.68
N GLY A 121 8.68 -11.90 -8.53
CA GLY A 121 7.87 -13.08 -8.20
C GLY A 121 7.43 -13.15 -6.73
N ASP A 122 8.04 -12.37 -5.85
CA ASP A 122 7.75 -12.32 -4.42
C ASP A 122 6.95 -11.07 -4.07
N VAL A 123 6.09 -11.17 -3.05
CA VAL A 123 5.30 -10.03 -2.56
C VAL A 123 6.05 -9.34 -1.43
N GLU A 124 6.34 -8.07 -1.64
CA GLU A 124 6.97 -7.18 -0.69
C GLU A 124 5.94 -6.27 -0.05
N ILE A 125 6.07 -6.06 1.27
CA ILE A 125 5.23 -5.13 2.04
C ILE A 125 6.14 -4.04 2.60
N ILE A 126 6.10 -2.88 1.95
CA ILE A 126 7.02 -1.78 2.18
C ILE A 126 6.31 -0.68 3.00
N PRO A 127 6.80 -0.33 4.19
CA PRO A 127 6.26 0.80 4.95
C PRO A 127 6.59 2.13 4.28
N LEU A 128 5.62 3.03 4.24
CA LEU A 128 5.71 4.36 3.66
C LEU A 128 5.59 5.44 4.71
N SER A 129 6.27 6.56 4.50
CA SER A 129 6.02 7.78 5.26
C SER A 129 4.61 8.33 4.97
N TYR A 130 4.17 9.34 5.72
CA TYR A 130 2.83 9.92 5.46
C TYR A 130 2.80 10.64 4.12
N GLY A 131 3.85 11.40 3.82
CA GLY A 131 4.03 12.10 2.55
C GLY A 131 4.06 11.13 1.37
N ASP A 132 4.86 10.06 1.44
CA ASP A 132 4.98 9.10 0.35
C ASP A 132 3.66 8.39 0.07
N PHE A 133 2.96 7.96 1.13
CA PHE A 133 1.65 7.33 1.00
C PHE A 133 0.63 8.31 0.42
N SER A 134 0.57 9.55 0.93
CA SER A 134 -0.36 10.57 0.43
C SER A 134 -0.12 10.90 -1.04
N PHE A 135 1.15 10.96 -1.45
CA PHE A 135 1.54 11.19 -2.83
C PHE A 135 1.07 10.05 -3.75
N LEU A 136 1.44 8.81 -3.44
CA LEU A 136 1.10 7.65 -4.26
C LEU A 136 -0.42 7.40 -4.29
N MET A 137 -1.11 7.60 -3.17
CA MET A 137 -2.57 7.45 -3.08
C MET A 137 -3.30 8.51 -3.91
N SER A 138 -2.77 9.74 -3.97
CA SER A 138 -3.35 10.79 -4.80
C SER A 138 -3.18 10.49 -6.28
N LEU A 139 -2.02 9.95 -6.68
CA LEU A 139 -1.79 9.47 -8.05
C LEU A 139 -2.71 8.30 -8.40
N ASP A 140 -2.88 7.32 -7.51
CA ASP A 140 -3.78 6.19 -7.69
C ASP A 140 -5.26 6.62 -7.81
N ALA A 141 -5.64 7.70 -7.10
CA ALA A 141 -6.94 8.35 -7.26
C ALA A 141 -7.07 9.16 -8.57
N GLY A 142 -6.04 9.15 -9.41
CA GLY A 142 -5.99 9.80 -10.71
C GLY A 142 -5.66 11.28 -10.67
N ALA A 143 -5.17 11.85 -9.57
CA ALA A 143 -4.75 13.25 -9.50
C ALA A 143 -3.49 13.54 -10.34
N ALA A 144 -3.29 14.80 -10.72
CA ALA A 144 -2.09 15.18 -11.48
C ALA A 144 -0.83 15.19 -10.58
N LEU A 145 0.35 14.98 -11.17
CA LEU A 145 1.63 14.92 -10.45
C LEU A 145 1.85 16.14 -9.55
N GLY A 146 1.60 17.34 -10.06
CA GLY A 146 1.74 18.58 -9.30
C GLY A 146 0.75 18.69 -8.13
N GLU A 147 -0.50 18.25 -8.32
CA GLU A 147 -1.53 18.24 -7.27
C GLU A 147 -1.16 17.25 -6.16
N SER A 148 -0.74 16.04 -6.53
CA SER A 148 -0.29 14.99 -5.62
C SER A 148 0.94 15.42 -4.82
N ALA A 149 1.91 16.07 -5.48
CA ALA A 149 3.09 16.60 -4.81
C ALA A 149 2.73 17.69 -3.80
N ALA A 150 1.86 18.63 -4.17
CA ALA A 150 1.40 19.70 -3.27
C ALA A 150 0.65 19.13 -2.05
N ALA A 151 -0.22 18.13 -2.25
CA ALA A 151 -0.92 17.45 -1.17
C ALA A 151 0.07 16.76 -0.21
N ALA A 152 1.08 16.07 -0.74
CA ALA A 152 2.11 15.42 0.06
C ALA A 152 2.94 16.41 0.88
N PHE A 153 3.37 17.53 0.29
CA PHE A 153 4.07 18.61 1.02
C PHE A 153 3.20 19.22 2.13
N ALA A 154 1.91 19.40 1.89
CA ALA A 154 0.98 19.90 2.92
C ALA A 154 0.79 18.89 4.07
N SER A 155 0.96 17.60 3.77
CA SER A 155 0.80 16.49 4.71
C SER A 155 2.05 16.28 5.58
N GLN A 156 3.25 16.53 5.02
CA GLN A 156 4.53 16.24 5.63
C GLN A 156 5.60 17.21 5.08
N ASN A 157 6.14 18.07 5.94
CA ASN A 157 7.04 19.16 5.54
C ASN A 157 8.39 18.69 4.97
N ASP A 158 8.89 17.52 5.38
CA ASP A 158 10.16 16.94 4.94
C ASP A 158 9.97 15.94 3.77
N PHE A 159 8.80 15.95 3.13
CA PHE A 159 8.53 15.15 1.94
C PHE A 159 9.51 15.46 0.80
N ASP A 160 10.04 14.41 0.17
CA ASP A 160 10.95 14.50 -0.97
C ASP A 160 10.33 13.84 -2.20
N LEU A 161 9.74 14.68 -3.07
CA LEU A 161 9.14 14.26 -4.33
C LEU A 161 10.13 13.49 -5.23
N SER A 162 11.39 13.94 -5.31
CA SER A 162 12.38 13.34 -6.19
C SER A 162 12.73 11.93 -5.70
N SER A 163 12.87 11.77 -4.38
CA SER A 163 13.15 10.48 -3.76
C SER A 163 12.01 9.49 -3.97
N VAL A 164 10.77 9.87 -3.64
CA VAL A 164 9.62 8.95 -3.75
C VAL A 164 9.33 8.56 -5.20
N LEU A 165 9.42 9.53 -6.13
CA LEU A 165 9.15 9.27 -7.55
C LEU A 165 10.22 8.34 -8.15
N SER A 166 11.49 8.58 -7.84
CA SER A 166 12.60 7.72 -8.28
C SER A 166 12.46 6.29 -7.72
N GLN A 167 12.13 6.15 -6.44
CA GLN A 167 11.91 4.84 -5.83
C GLN A 167 10.72 4.12 -6.46
N ALA A 168 9.58 4.80 -6.63
CA ALA A 168 8.39 4.23 -7.25
C ALA A 168 8.65 3.79 -8.71
N LEU A 169 9.37 4.58 -9.49
CA LEU A 169 9.80 4.21 -10.85
C LEU A 169 10.74 3.00 -10.83
N SER A 170 11.72 2.98 -9.92
CA SER A 170 12.69 1.87 -9.83
C SER A 170 12.05 0.53 -9.43
N MET A 171 11.01 0.58 -8.59
CA MET A 171 10.22 -0.59 -8.19
C MET A 171 9.16 -0.97 -9.24
N GLY A 172 8.98 -0.17 -10.30
CA GLY A 172 7.96 -0.40 -11.32
C GLY A 172 6.53 -0.24 -10.79
N VAL A 173 6.33 0.66 -9.83
CA VAL A 173 5.01 0.95 -9.22
C VAL A 173 4.02 1.48 -10.25
N PHE A 174 4.49 2.18 -11.29
CA PHE A 174 3.66 2.75 -12.34
C PHE A 174 3.61 1.88 -13.59
N ALA A 175 2.42 1.65 -14.12
CA ALA A 175 2.18 0.94 -15.38
C ALA A 175 2.18 1.87 -16.58
N SER A 176 1.56 3.05 -16.43
CA SER A 176 1.40 4.03 -17.49
C SER A 176 1.36 5.44 -16.93
N PHE A 177 1.56 6.41 -17.81
CA PHE A 177 1.18 7.78 -17.55
C PHE A 177 0.35 8.30 -18.73
N THR A 178 -0.45 9.33 -18.46
CA THR A 178 -1.19 10.05 -19.48
C THR A 178 -0.91 11.54 -19.43
N GLU A 179 -0.74 12.10 -20.62
CA GLU A 179 -0.83 13.53 -20.90
C GLU A 179 -2.30 13.84 -21.20
N LYS A 180 -2.78 15.02 -20.80
CA LYS A 180 -4.19 15.38 -20.96
C LYS A 180 -4.62 15.50 -22.42
#